data_AF-A0A8H4UZ37-F1
#
_entry.id   AF-A0A8H4UZ37-F1
#
_cell.length_a   1.000
_cell.length_b   1.000
_cell.length_c   1.000
_cell.angle_alpha   90.00
_cell.angle_beta   90.00
_cell.angle_gamma   90.00
#
_symmetry.space_group_name_H-M   'P 1'
#
loop_
_entity.id
_entity.type
_entity.pdbx_description
1 polymer ?
#
loop_
_entity_poly.entity_id
_entity_poly.type
_entity_poly.pdbx_seq_one_letter_code
_entity_poly.pdbx_strand_id
1 'polypeptide(L)'
;MKGVLSLSLLPLLTVASPVMPSTIHNNAAPILSSSNAVEVPDSYIIVFKDHVDSASAAAHHNWVQDIHSQHSELRKRSQFPFADDAFAGLKHTFDIAGSFLGYSGHFEENVIEAIRRHPD
;
A
#
# COMPACT_ATOMS: atom_id res chain seq x y z
N MET A 1 68.28 -19.46 -23.54
CA MET A 1 67.04 -19.29 -24.33
C MET A 1 65.91 -19.04 -23.33
N LYS A 2 65.14 -17.98 -23.54
CA LYS A 2 64.15 -17.41 -22.61
C LYS A 2 62.81 -18.16 -22.76
N GLY A 3 62.20 -18.61 -21.67
CA GLY A 3 60.83 -19.13 -21.65
C GLY A 3 59.94 -18.19 -20.84
N VAL A 4 58.90 -17.64 -21.45
CA VAL A 4 57.97 -16.69 -20.84
C VAL A 4 56.71 -17.46 -20.42
N LEU A 5 56.32 -17.37 -19.15
CA LEU A 5 55.07 -17.92 -18.62
C LEU A 5 53.91 -16.99 -18.96
N SER A 6 52.90 -17.50 -19.65
CA SER A 6 51.66 -16.78 -19.98
C SER A 6 50.57 -17.16 -19.00
N LEU A 7 50.16 -16.24 -18.13
CA LEU A 7 49.07 -16.43 -17.17
C LEU A 7 47.79 -15.80 -17.74
N SER A 8 46.84 -16.61 -18.20
CA SER A 8 45.54 -16.14 -18.72
C SER A 8 44.59 -15.82 -17.57
N LEU A 9 44.21 -14.55 -17.40
CA LEU A 9 43.12 -14.12 -16.51
C LEU A 9 41.77 -14.24 -17.25
N LEU A 10 40.86 -15.06 -16.74
CA LEU A 10 39.46 -15.15 -17.17
C LEU A 10 38.61 -14.08 -16.44
N PRO A 11 37.79 -13.27 -17.13
CA PRO A 11 36.87 -12.35 -16.48
C PRO A 11 35.65 -13.11 -15.96
N LEU A 12 35.41 -13.06 -14.64
CA LEU A 12 34.18 -13.54 -14.02
C LEU A 12 33.07 -12.53 -14.29
N LEU A 13 32.09 -12.90 -15.14
CA LEU A 13 30.86 -12.13 -15.31
C LEU A 13 29.93 -12.44 -14.12
N THR A 14 29.84 -11.53 -13.15
CA THR A 14 28.86 -11.62 -12.06
C THR A 14 27.53 -11.04 -12.53
N VAL A 15 26.53 -11.91 -12.76
CA VAL A 15 25.14 -11.50 -12.97
C VAL A 15 24.51 -11.27 -11.59
N ALA A 16 24.22 -10.01 -11.26
CA ALA A 16 23.41 -9.66 -10.11
C ALA A 16 21.93 -9.76 -10.50
N SER A 17 21.26 -10.86 -10.13
CA SER A 17 19.80 -10.94 -10.22
C SER A 17 19.17 -10.20 -9.03
N PRO A 18 18.16 -9.34 -9.25
CA PRO A 18 17.47 -8.68 -8.13
C PRO A 18 16.74 -9.73 -7.29
N VAL A 19 17.08 -9.79 -6.00
CA VAL A 19 16.32 -10.57 -5.02
C VAL A 19 15.11 -9.73 -4.64
N MET A 20 13.94 -10.09 -5.18
CA MET A 20 12.67 -9.54 -4.73
C MET A 20 12.40 -10.13 -3.33
N PRO A 21 12.37 -9.32 -2.26
CA PRO A 21 12.04 -9.84 -0.94
C PRO A 21 10.61 -10.36 -0.98
N SER A 22 10.44 -11.68 -0.92
CA SER A 22 9.15 -12.31 -0.72
C SER A 22 8.62 -11.88 0.65
N THR A 23 7.64 -10.97 0.65
CA THR A 23 6.99 -10.54 1.89
C THR A 23 6.19 -11.73 2.42
N ILE A 24 6.23 -11.96 3.74
CA ILE A 24 5.42 -13.00 4.42
C ILE A 24 3.90 -12.76 4.22
N HIS A 25 3.52 -11.60 3.65
CA HIS A 25 2.14 -11.12 3.50
C HIS A 25 1.57 -11.29 2.08
N ASN A 26 1.92 -12.34 1.34
CA ASN A 26 1.29 -12.67 0.04
C ASN A 26 1.10 -11.47 -0.91
N ASN A 27 2.14 -10.65 -1.10
CA ASN A 27 2.11 -9.48 -1.98
C ASN A 27 1.19 -8.33 -1.52
N ALA A 28 0.72 -8.33 -0.27
CA ALA A 28 -0.03 -7.23 0.32
C ALA A 28 0.88 -6.03 0.63
N ALA A 29 0.32 -4.83 0.52
CA ALA A 29 1.01 -3.58 0.83
C ALA A 29 1.50 -3.58 2.30
N PRO A 30 2.72 -3.08 2.58
CA PRO A 30 3.23 -3.00 3.94
C PRO A 30 2.54 -1.87 4.72
N ILE A 31 2.32 -2.09 6.03
CA ILE A 31 1.94 -1.02 6.95
C ILE A 31 3.23 -0.44 7.53
N LEU A 32 3.41 0.87 7.36
CA LEU A 32 4.60 1.59 7.81
C LEU A 32 4.23 2.50 8.98
N SER A 33 5.02 2.43 10.05
CA SER A 33 4.93 3.35 11.18
C SER A 33 6.35 3.71 11.62
N SER A 34 6.54 4.93 12.12
CA SER A 34 7.85 5.35 12.63
C SER A 34 8.09 4.74 14.01
N SER A 35 9.36 4.45 14.35
CA SER A 35 9.71 3.81 15.62
C SER A 35 9.31 4.60 16.87
N ASN A 36 9.14 5.92 16.74
CA ASN A 36 8.70 6.82 17.81
C ASN A 36 7.28 7.39 17.56
N ALA A 37 6.51 6.82 16.62
CA ALA A 37 5.19 7.31 16.31
C ALA A 37 4.20 7.00 17.45
N VAL A 38 3.32 7.96 17.74
CA VAL A 38 2.10 7.71 18.52
C VAL A 38 1.03 7.27 17.54
N GLU A 39 0.53 6.06 17.70
CA GLU A 39 -0.51 5.50 16.83
C GLU A 39 -1.85 6.19 17.07
N VAL A 40 -2.50 6.58 15.97
CA VAL A 40 -3.89 7.02 15.99
C VAL A 40 -4.73 5.85 15.49
N PRO A 41 -5.64 5.30 16.31
CA PRO A 41 -6.41 4.13 15.94
C PRO A 41 -7.14 4.29 14.61
N ASP A 42 -7.11 3.21 13.82
CA ASP A 42 -7.85 3.06 12.56
C ASP A 42 -7.62 4.19 11.55
N SER A 43 -6.54 4.96 11.68
CA SER A 43 -6.30 6.17 10.88
C SER A 43 -5.04 5.99 10.03
N TYR A 44 -5.22 5.95 8.71
CA TYR A 44 -4.15 5.60 7.78
C TYR A 44 -4.00 6.62 6.66
N ILE A 45 -2.79 6.67 6.12
CA ILE A 45 -2.48 7.29 4.83
C ILE A 45 -2.17 6.15 3.86
N ILE A 46 -2.95 6.06 2.79
CA ILE A 46 -2.79 5.12 1.70
C ILE A 46 -2.06 5.81 0.57
N VAL A 47 -1.00 5.17 0.07
CA VAL A 47 -0.17 5.70 -1.01
C VAL A 47 -0.22 4.70 -2.15
N PHE A 48 -0.59 5.17 -3.34
CA PHE A 48 -0.66 4.34 -4.54
C PHE A 48 0.73 4.06 -5.12
N LYS A 49 0.80 3.03 -5.95
CA LYS A 49 2.00 2.73 -6.75
C LYS A 49 2.21 3.78 -7.85
N ASP A 50 3.46 3.95 -8.27
CA ASP A 50 3.86 4.96 -9.27
C ASP A 50 3.14 4.84 -10.62
N HIS A 51 2.59 3.67 -10.96
CA HIS A 51 1.90 3.43 -12.23
C HIS A 51 0.39 3.64 -12.17
N VAL A 52 -0.16 3.99 -10.99
CA VAL A 52 -1.59 4.27 -10.83
C VAL A 52 -1.86 5.69 -11.32
N ASP A 53 -2.72 5.81 -12.33
CA ASP A 53 -3.17 7.10 -12.83
C ASP A 53 -4.34 7.66 -12.01
N SER A 54 -4.66 8.94 -12.22
CA SER A 54 -5.74 9.60 -11.49
C SER A 54 -7.11 8.96 -11.72
N ALA A 55 -7.33 8.35 -12.89
CA ALA A 55 -8.57 7.65 -13.20
C ALA A 55 -8.72 6.35 -12.38
N SER A 56 -7.64 5.56 -12.30
CA SER A 56 -7.60 4.33 -11.51
C SER A 56 -7.69 4.64 -10.02
N ALA A 57 -7.02 5.69 -9.55
CA ALA A 57 -7.17 6.16 -8.17
C ALA A 57 -8.60 6.58 -7.83
N ALA A 58 -9.29 7.29 -8.75
CA ALA A 58 -10.70 7.61 -8.56
C ALA A 58 -11.60 6.36 -8.51
N ALA A 59 -11.33 5.36 -9.35
CA ALA A 59 -12.03 4.08 -9.31
C ALA A 59 -11.78 3.35 -7.98
N HIS A 60 -10.54 3.34 -7.48
CA HIS A 60 -10.19 2.78 -6.19
C HIS A 60 -10.91 3.50 -5.04
N HIS A 61 -10.96 4.83 -5.05
CA HIS A 61 -11.70 5.59 -4.03
C HIS A 61 -13.19 5.20 -3.98
N ASN A 62 -13.83 5.05 -5.14
CA ASN A 62 -15.22 4.59 -5.21
C ASN A 62 -15.37 3.18 -4.64
N TRP A 63 -14.46 2.26 -4.98
CA TRP A 63 -14.45 0.90 -4.45
C TRP A 63 -14.31 0.87 -2.92
N VAL A 64 -13.40 1.67 -2.36
CA VAL A 64 -13.24 1.81 -0.90
C VAL A 64 -14.53 2.32 -0.25
N GLN A 65 -15.17 3.32 -0.87
CA GLN A 65 -16.43 3.87 -0.38
C GLN A 65 -17.56 2.85 -0.39
N ASP A 66 -17.62 1.98 -1.41
CA ASP A 66 -18.60 0.91 -1.52
C ASP A 66 -18.40 -0.15 -0.43
N ILE A 67 -17.16 -0.59 -0.19
CA ILE A 67 -16.85 -1.53 0.91
C ILE A 67 -17.23 -0.92 2.25
N HIS A 68 -16.88 0.34 2.47
CA HIS A 68 -17.22 1.04 3.70
C HIS A 68 -18.74 1.12 3.91
N SER A 69 -19.49 1.41 2.83
CA SER A 69 -20.96 1.44 2.84
C SER A 69 -21.55 0.08 3.17
N GLN A 70 -21.05 -1.00 2.55
CA GLN A 70 -21.51 -2.36 2.85
C GLN A 70 -21.28 -2.76 4.30
N HIS A 71 -20.12 -2.44 4.87
CA HIS A 71 -19.79 -2.73 6.27
C HIS A 71 -20.64 -1.91 7.25
N SER A 72 -20.87 -0.63 6.95
CA SER A 72 -21.71 0.24 7.80
C SER A 72 -23.18 -0.18 7.78
N GLU A 73 -23.74 -0.57 6.63
CA GLU A 73 -25.12 -1.08 6.53
C GLU A 73 -25.32 -2.40 7.29
N LEU A 74 -24.32 -3.29 7.29
CA LEU A 74 -24.34 -4.49 8.13
C LEU A 74 -24.33 -4.14 9.63
N ARG A 75 -23.55 -3.14 10.04
CA ARG A 75 -23.53 -2.65 11.43
C ARG A 75 -24.85 -2.01 11.85
N LYS A 76 -25.47 -1.19 11.00
CA LYS A 76 -26.77 -0.55 11.25
C LYS A 76 -27.89 -1.57 11.51
N ARG A 77 -27.82 -2.76 10.90
CA ARG A 77 -28.73 -3.87 11.21
C ARG A 77 -28.51 -4.50 12.59
N SER A 78 -27.36 -4.27 13.23
CA SER A 78 -26.92 -5.01 14.42
C SER A 78 -26.88 -4.21 15.72
N GLN A 79 -26.83 -2.86 15.71
CA GLN A 79 -26.86 -2.05 16.94
C GLN A 79 -27.12 -0.54 16.70
N PHE A 80 -27.77 0.06 17.69
CA PHE A 80 -28.26 1.44 17.94
C PHE A 80 -27.80 2.64 17.06
N PRO A 81 -28.70 3.64 16.84
CA PRO A 81 -28.59 4.65 15.77
C PRO A 81 -27.75 5.91 16.12
N PHE A 82 -26.65 5.80 16.88
CA PHE A 82 -25.99 6.99 17.47
C PHE A 82 -24.51 7.23 17.13
N ALA A 83 -23.98 6.68 16.05
CA ALA A 83 -22.58 6.93 15.65
C ALA A 83 -22.46 7.30 14.16
N ASP A 84 -23.19 8.32 13.72
CA ASP A 84 -23.45 8.54 12.28
C ASP A 84 -22.45 9.48 11.55
N ASP A 85 -21.42 10.01 12.20
CA ASP A 85 -20.49 10.96 11.54
C ASP A 85 -18.99 10.73 11.81
N ALA A 86 -18.62 9.91 12.80
CA ALA A 86 -17.23 9.79 13.25
C ALA A 86 -16.38 8.79 12.45
N PHE A 87 -17.01 7.91 11.67
CA PHE A 87 -16.35 6.85 10.91
C PHE A 87 -16.30 7.12 9.40
N ALA A 88 -16.44 8.38 8.98
CA ALA A 88 -16.45 8.76 7.57
C ALA A 88 -15.13 8.38 6.87
N GLY A 89 -15.16 7.25 6.15
CA GLY A 89 -14.03 6.58 5.50
C GLY A 89 -12.94 7.49 4.92
N LEU A 90 -13.03 7.83 3.64
CA LEU A 90 -12.03 8.67 2.98
C LEU A 90 -12.17 10.13 3.44
N LYS A 91 -11.09 10.71 3.99
CA LYS A 91 -11.07 12.09 4.52
C LYS A 91 -10.43 13.08 3.57
N HIS A 92 -9.26 12.78 3.03
CA HIS A 92 -8.51 13.71 2.19
C HIS A 92 -7.77 12.96 1.09
N THR A 93 -7.80 13.48 -0.14
CA THR A 93 -7.03 12.94 -1.26
C THR A 93 -5.80 13.80 -1.51
N PHE A 94 -4.69 13.16 -1.80
CA PHE A 94 -3.44 13.80 -2.17
C PHE A 94 -3.15 13.51 -3.64
N ASP A 95 -2.98 14.55 -4.43
CA ASP A 95 -2.42 14.51 -5.78
C ASP A 95 -1.38 15.64 -5.87
N ILE A 96 -0.12 15.28 -5.62
CA ILE A 96 0.98 16.23 -5.58
C ILE A 96 1.82 16.02 -6.83
N ALA A 97 1.59 16.86 -7.83
CA ALA A 97 2.45 17.04 -9.01
C ALA A 97 2.91 15.74 -9.70
N GLY A 98 2.07 14.70 -9.67
CA GLY A 98 2.37 13.39 -10.27
C GLY A 98 3.45 12.56 -9.56
N SER A 99 3.94 12.99 -8.40
CA SER A 99 4.93 12.26 -7.60
C SER A 99 4.35 11.58 -6.36
N PHE A 100 3.19 12.04 -5.90
CA PHE A 100 2.51 11.45 -4.74
C PHE A 100 1.00 11.43 -4.99
N LEU A 101 0.46 10.22 -5.12
CA LEU A 101 -0.97 9.97 -5.25
C LEU A 101 -1.40 9.09 -4.08
N GLY A 102 -2.43 9.52 -3.35
CA GLY A 102 -2.89 8.79 -2.19
C GLY A 102 -4.08 9.44 -1.52
N TYR A 103 -4.47 8.91 -0.36
CA TYR A 103 -5.54 9.46 0.46
C TYR A 103 -5.35 9.14 1.93
N SER A 104 -5.98 9.91 2.81
CA SER A 104 -6.08 9.62 4.23
C SER A 104 -7.52 9.37 4.61
N GLY A 105 -7.71 8.59 5.67
CA GLY A 105 -9.04 8.24 6.13
C GLY A 105 -9.03 7.39 7.38
N HIS A 106 -10.23 7.01 7.80
CA HIS A 106 -10.45 6.09 8.90
C HIS A 106 -10.94 4.75 8.37
N PHE A 107 -10.20 3.68 8.64
CA PHE A 107 -10.43 2.34 8.09
C PHE A 107 -10.31 1.30 9.19
N GLU A 108 -11.37 0.51 9.40
CA GLU A 108 -11.32 -0.64 10.29
C GLU A 108 -10.34 -1.69 9.75
N GLU A 109 -9.81 -2.54 10.63
CA GLU A 109 -8.86 -3.62 10.31
C GLU A 109 -9.26 -4.45 9.07
N ASN A 110 -10.54 -4.80 8.94
CA ASN A 110 -11.01 -5.59 7.79
C ASN A 110 -10.93 -4.81 6.46
N VAL A 111 -11.18 -3.50 6.50
CA VAL A 111 -11.14 -2.63 5.32
C VAL A 111 -9.70 -2.36 4.92
N ILE A 112 -8.81 -2.08 5.88
CA ILE A 112 -7.38 -1.89 5.58
C ILE A 112 -6.78 -3.17 5.01
N GLU A 113 -7.14 -4.34 5.53
CA GLU A 113 -6.71 -5.63 4.99
C GLU A 113 -7.20 -5.89 3.55
N ALA A 114 -8.38 -5.38 3.18
CA ALA A 114 -8.86 -5.42 1.81
C ALA A 114 -8.07 -4.45 0.91
N ILE A 115 -7.87 -3.20 1.36
CA ILE A 115 -7.10 -2.18 0.65
C ILE A 115 -5.67 -2.67 0.38
N ARG A 116 -5.02 -3.27 1.39
CA ARG A 116 -3.64 -3.79 1.26
C ARG A 116 -3.50 -4.88 0.21
N ARG A 117 -4.56 -5.61 -0.12
CA ARG A 117 -4.57 -6.67 -1.13
C ARG A 117 -5.04 -6.17 -2.51
N HIS A 118 -5.40 -4.90 -2.62
CA HIS A 118 -5.80 -4.30 -3.88
C HIS A 118 -4.60 -4.24 -4.86
N PRO A 119 -4.81 -4.48 -6.17
CA PRO A 119 -3.72 -4.41 -7.15
C PRO A 119 -3.14 -3.02 -7.35
N ASP A 120 -3.94 -1.97 -7.14
CA ASP A 120 -3.55 -0.55 -7.26
C ASP A 120 -2.81 -0.05 -6.01
#